data_AF-A0A6P7TYC6-F1
#
_entry.id   AF-A0A6P7TYC6-F1
#
_cell.length_a   1.000
_cell.length_b   1.000
_cell.length_c   1.000
_cell.angle_alpha   90.00
_cell.angle_beta   90.00
_cell.angle_gamma   90.00
#
_symmetry.space_group_name_H-M   'P 1'
#
loop_
_entity.id
_entity.type
_entity.pdbx_description
1 polymer ?
#
loop_
_entity_poly.entity_id
_entity_poly.type
_entity_poly.pdbx_seq_one_letter_code
_entity_poly.pdbx_strand_id
1 'polypeptide(L)'
;MDCFSVWHVIRKANLHVITFPILLFQICLGSNVALREYYGTRVPPPQTAIPEDDKLIQMSNIRSEIECFSHCMTYSKCGMIIYSVSDELCILRKIKLLPNASSFIDIPANSIYTMLQAPECPTSDGYTYRPELRLCYQIGSTKSSWNEAADNCNKDRGQLIHIINLEVMNYLKTILSSSTLRDEWFHFGLCKDDSKNAYVWQNGEALTFSSWQPGGPDNYQNSQKCADLDPNNNYGWNDIFCDQQNSGIQICEIVVQ
;
A
#
# COMPACT_ATOMS: atom_id res chain seq x y z
N MET A 1 15.33 10.52 -3.10
CA MET A 1 14.73 9.26 -2.63
C MET A 1 13.45 9.13 -3.41
N ASP A 2 13.34 8.08 -4.21
CA ASP A 2 12.20 7.85 -5.08
C ASP A 2 10.98 7.37 -4.29
N CYS A 3 9.79 7.72 -4.78
CA CYS A 3 8.48 7.31 -4.26
C CYS A 3 8.32 5.78 -4.12
N PHE A 4 9.23 4.99 -4.70
CA PHE A 4 9.34 3.55 -4.48
C PHE A 4 10.65 3.21 -3.80
N SER A 5 10.57 2.90 -2.50
CA SER A 5 11.45 1.87 -2.02
C SER A 5 10.86 1.11 -0.85
N VAL A 6 10.53 -0.15 -1.12
CA VAL A 6 10.62 -1.26 -0.15
C VAL A 6 11.95 -1.18 0.64
N TRP A 7 12.96 -0.49 0.08
CA TRP A 7 14.21 -0.14 0.77
C TRP A 7 14.05 0.70 2.04
N HIS A 8 12.99 1.49 2.26
CA HIS A 8 12.84 2.23 3.52
C HIS A 8 12.43 1.28 4.67
N VAL A 9 11.54 0.33 4.38
CA VAL A 9 11.19 -0.78 5.29
C VAL A 9 12.42 -1.66 5.58
N ILE A 10 13.27 -1.89 4.57
CA ILE A 10 14.50 -2.69 4.71
C ILE A 10 15.63 -1.91 5.43
N ARG A 11 15.74 -0.58 5.26
CA ARG A 11 16.81 0.24 5.86
C ARG A 11 16.64 0.45 7.37
N LYS A 12 15.43 0.39 7.92
CA LYS A 12 15.24 0.37 9.39
C LYS A 12 15.47 -1.00 10.03
N ALA A 13 15.51 -2.08 9.24
CA ALA A 13 15.76 -3.44 9.73
C ALA A 13 17.24 -3.83 9.78
N ASN A 14 18.17 -2.95 9.37
CA ASN A 14 19.61 -3.24 9.40
C ASN A 14 20.45 -1.99 9.71
N LEU A 15 20.54 -1.65 10.99
CA LEU A 15 21.79 -1.14 11.56
C LEU A 15 22.10 -1.98 12.81
N HIS A 16 23.19 -2.74 12.71
CA HIS A 16 23.69 -3.75 13.66
C HIS A 16 23.03 -5.13 13.58
N VAL A 17 23.61 -6.03 12.78
CA VAL A 17 24.50 -7.11 13.23
C VAL A 17 24.74 -8.04 12.03
N ILE A 18 25.91 -7.92 11.40
CA ILE A 18 26.45 -8.97 10.54
C ILE A 18 27.29 -9.87 11.46
N THR A 19 26.83 -11.08 11.72
CA THR A 19 27.65 -12.31 11.76
C THR A 19 26.74 -13.55 11.59
N PHE A 20 27.01 -14.31 10.52
CA PHE A 20 26.60 -15.67 10.13
C PHE A 20 26.29 -16.69 11.27
N PRO A 21 25.69 -17.88 11.01
CA PRO A 21 24.65 -18.29 10.03
C PRO A 21 23.55 -19.23 10.61
N ILE A 22 22.49 -19.45 9.84
CA ILE A 22 21.61 -20.64 9.74
C ILE A 22 21.86 -21.76 10.79
N LEU A 23 21.10 -21.77 11.90
CA LEU A 23 20.60 -22.96 12.59
C LEU A 23 19.81 -22.53 13.82
N LEU A 24 18.49 -22.41 13.67
CA LEU A 24 17.47 -22.90 14.60
C LEU A 24 16.10 -22.56 13.98
N PHE A 25 15.78 -23.32 12.94
CA PHE A 25 14.40 -23.64 12.63
C PHE A 25 13.81 -24.32 13.87
N GLN A 26 12.78 -23.71 14.45
CA GLN A 26 11.95 -24.20 15.56
C GLN A 26 12.66 -24.38 16.92
N ILE A 27 12.54 -23.37 17.77
CA ILE A 27 12.04 -23.44 19.16
C ILE A 27 11.92 -21.98 19.63
N CYS A 28 10.83 -21.65 20.32
CA CYS A 28 10.39 -20.32 20.78
C CYS A 28 9.48 -19.56 19.83
N LEU A 29 8.21 -19.97 19.83
CA LEU A 29 7.08 -19.04 19.91
C LEU A 29 7.45 -17.84 20.80
N GLY A 30 7.43 -16.63 20.25
CA GLY A 30 7.68 -15.42 21.04
C GLY A 30 8.52 -14.37 20.33
N SER A 31 8.04 -13.87 19.19
CA SER A 31 8.33 -12.51 18.69
C SER A 31 7.30 -12.18 17.63
N ASN A 32 6.55 -11.12 17.87
CA ASN A 32 5.37 -10.67 17.14
C ASN A 32 5.61 -10.42 15.64
N VAL A 33 5.65 -11.46 14.82
CA VAL A 33 5.27 -11.34 13.42
C VAL A 33 3.79 -11.67 13.37
N ALA A 34 2.98 -10.64 13.58
CA ALA A 34 1.56 -10.73 13.32
C ALA A 34 1.43 -11.17 11.85
N LEU A 35 1.05 -12.42 11.63
CA LEU A 35 0.55 -12.88 10.35
C LEU A 35 -0.71 -12.09 10.02
N ARG A 36 -0.82 -11.66 8.79
CA ARG A 36 -1.98 -11.00 8.17
C ARG A 36 -3.32 -11.53 8.70
N GLU A 37 -4.27 -10.65 8.97
CA GLU A 37 -5.71 -10.99 8.87
C GLU A 37 -6.17 -10.84 7.42
N TYR A 38 -5.41 -11.36 6.45
CA TYR A 38 -6.05 -11.71 5.19
C TYR A 38 -6.19 -13.22 5.23
N TYR A 39 -7.42 -13.69 5.18
CA TYR A 39 -7.69 -15.10 5.07
C TYR A 39 -7.57 -15.47 3.60
N GLY A 40 -6.60 -16.34 3.32
CA GLY A 40 -6.49 -17.01 2.04
C GLY A 40 -7.54 -18.11 1.97
N THR A 41 -8.53 -17.98 1.09
CA THR A 41 -9.42 -19.11 0.82
C THR A 41 -8.87 -19.90 -0.35
N ARG A 42 -8.57 -21.18 -0.11
CA ARG A 42 -8.22 -22.10 -1.20
C ARG A 42 -9.44 -22.33 -2.06
N VAL A 43 -9.33 -22.06 -3.34
CA VAL A 43 -10.41 -22.28 -4.32
C VAL A 43 -10.06 -23.41 -5.27
N PRO A 44 -11.04 -24.22 -5.72
CA PRO A 44 -10.82 -25.17 -6.80
C PRO A 44 -10.37 -24.43 -8.08
N PRO A 45 -9.45 -24.99 -8.89
CA PRO A 45 -9.09 -24.43 -10.19
C PRO A 45 -10.35 -24.22 -11.03
N PRO A 46 -10.69 -22.98 -11.44
CA PRO A 46 -11.91 -22.74 -12.21
C PRO A 46 -11.82 -23.31 -13.63
N GLN A 47 -10.64 -23.19 -14.26
CA GLN A 47 -10.31 -23.65 -15.62
C GLN A 47 -8.78 -23.83 -15.73
N THR A 48 -8.31 -24.68 -16.64
CA THR A 48 -6.89 -25.03 -16.86
C THR A 48 -6.05 -23.90 -17.48
N ALA A 49 -6.64 -22.73 -17.72
CA ALA A 49 -6.04 -21.65 -18.49
C ALA A 49 -6.47 -20.27 -17.93
N ILE A 50 -5.57 -19.30 -17.85
CA ILE A 50 -5.81 -17.99 -17.20
C ILE A 50 -5.51 -16.79 -18.12
N PRO A 51 -6.37 -15.75 -18.19
CA PRO A 51 -6.09 -14.51 -18.92
C PRO A 51 -4.77 -13.84 -18.51
N GLU A 52 -3.93 -13.47 -19.48
CA GLU A 52 -2.64 -12.80 -19.21
C GLU A 52 -2.77 -11.38 -18.62
N ASP A 53 -3.83 -10.65 -18.95
CA ASP A 53 -3.99 -9.22 -18.57
C ASP A 53 -4.11 -8.98 -17.04
N ASP A 54 -4.42 -10.05 -16.31
CA ASP A 54 -4.54 -10.05 -14.85
C ASP A 54 -3.26 -10.48 -14.12
N LYS A 55 -2.25 -10.96 -14.85
CA LYS A 55 -0.96 -11.34 -14.27
C LYS A 55 -0.22 -10.07 -13.84
N LEU A 56 0.09 -9.99 -12.56
CA LEU A 56 0.94 -8.93 -12.02
C LEU A 56 2.41 -9.28 -12.20
N ILE A 57 2.79 -10.48 -11.76
CA ILE A 57 4.15 -10.99 -11.87
C ILE A 57 4.15 -12.51 -11.80
N GLN A 58 5.19 -13.10 -12.39
CA GLN A 58 5.50 -14.52 -12.31
C GLN A 58 6.93 -14.69 -11.80
N MET A 59 7.11 -15.52 -10.79
CA MET A 59 8.39 -15.74 -10.11
C MET A 59 8.66 -17.24 -10.00
N SER A 60 9.88 -17.65 -10.30
CA SER A 60 10.38 -19.02 -10.12
C SER A 60 11.23 -19.15 -8.85
N ASN A 61 11.47 -20.38 -8.40
CA ASN A 61 12.24 -20.71 -7.18
C ASN A 61 11.56 -20.22 -5.89
N ILE A 62 10.23 -20.11 -5.89
CA ILE A 62 9.45 -19.82 -4.68
C ILE A 62 9.17 -21.12 -3.95
N ARG A 63 9.56 -21.20 -2.68
CA ARG A 63 9.65 -22.46 -1.93
C ARG A 63 8.37 -22.80 -1.17
N SER A 64 7.44 -21.86 -1.06
CA SER A 64 6.18 -22.10 -0.36
C SER A 64 5.04 -21.19 -0.80
N GLU A 65 3.82 -21.65 -0.55
CA GLU A 65 2.60 -20.83 -0.67
C GLU A 65 2.69 -19.55 0.19
N ILE A 66 3.30 -19.64 1.38
CA ILE A 66 3.47 -18.51 2.31
C ILE A 66 4.42 -17.45 1.73
N GLU A 67 5.51 -17.88 1.10
CA GLU A 67 6.44 -16.98 0.40
C GLU A 67 5.78 -16.34 -0.82
N CYS A 68 5.03 -17.11 -1.61
CA CYS A 68 4.24 -16.56 -2.71
C CYS A 68 3.21 -15.52 -2.21
N PHE A 69 2.56 -15.80 -1.08
CA PHE A 69 1.62 -14.91 -0.42
C PHE A 69 2.27 -13.64 0.13
N SER A 70 3.48 -13.73 0.70
CA SER A 70 4.21 -12.56 1.20
C SER A 70 4.59 -11.61 0.06
N HIS A 71 5.00 -12.17 -1.09
CA HIS A 71 5.18 -11.38 -2.32
C HIS A 71 3.88 -10.70 -2.73
N CYS A 72 2.75 -11.40 -2.74
CA CYS A 72 1.45 -10.81 -3.09
C CYS A 72 1.15 -9.55 -2.29
N MET A 73 1.49 -9.50 -1.00
CA MET A 73 1.21 -8.29 -0.23
C MET A 73 2.06 -7.08 -0.56
N THR A 74 3.21 -7.29 -1.20
CA THR A 74 4.03 -6.17 -1.66
C THR A 74 3.43 -5.50 -2.90
N TYR A 75 2.42 -6.11 -3.51
CA TYR A 75 1.66 -5.58 -4.64
C TYR A 75 0.25 -5.18 -4.18
N SER A 76 -0.02 -3.87 -4.12
CA SER A 76 -1.33 -3.32 -3.73
C SER A 76 -2.51 -3.88 -4.52
N LYS A 77 -2.27 -4.22 -5.78
CA LYS A 77 -3.28 -4.78 -6.69
C LYS A 77 -3.43 -6.29 -6.57
N CYS A 78 -2.64 -6.99 -5.77
CA CYS A 78 -2.67 -8.45 -5.73
C CYS A 78 -3.84 -8.94 -4.87
N GLY A 79 -4.84 -9.52 -5.53
CA GLY A 79 -5.96 -10.20 -4.89
C GLY A 79 -5.83 -11.73 -4.91
N MET A 80 -4.98 -12.33 -5.75
CA MET A 80 -4.81 -13.79 -5.84
C MET A 80 -3.35 -14.19 -5.91
N ILE A 81 -3.05 -15.37 -5.37
CA ILE A 81 -1.86 -16.12 -5.72
C ILE A 81 -2.21 -17.46 -6.36
N ILE A 82 -1.33 -17.91 -7.22
CA ILE A 82 -1.29 -19.27 -7.75
C ILE A 82 0.12 -19.79 -7.48
N TYR A 83 0.22 -20.86 -6.70
CA TYR A 83 1.49 -21.46 -6.34
C TYR A 83 1.57 -22.89 -6.85
N SER A 84 2.44 -23.16 -7.82
CA SER A 84 2.78 -24.53 -8.24
C SER A 84 3.85 -25.07 -7.30
N VAL A 85 3.51 -26.12 -6.55
CA VAL A 85 4.45 -26.85 -5.71
C VAL A 85 5.49 -27.58 -6.56
N SER A 86 5.07 -28.10 -7.71
CA SER A 86 5.92 -28.93 -8.58
C SER A 86 6.97 -28.11 -9.33
N ASP A 87 6.67 -26.87 -9.68
CA ASP A 87 7.56 -26.01 -10.49
C ASP A 87 8.16 -24.86 -9.69
N GLU A 88 7.92 -24.82 -8.37
CA GLU A 88 8.34 -23.72 -7.49
C GLU A 88 7.94 -22.34 -8.07
N LEU A 89 6.75 -22.28 -8.65
CA LEU A 89 6.26 -21.15 -9.44
C LEU A 89 5.19 -20.39 -8.65
N CYS A 90 5.35 -19.08 -8.54
CA CYS A 90 4.37 -18.17 -7.97
C CYS A 90 3.86 -17.20 -9.02
N ILE A 91 2.54 -17.08 -9.14
CA ILE A 91 1.87 -16.13 -10.03
C ILE A 91 0.96 -15.25 -9.17
N LEU A 92 1.17 -13.93 -9.24
CA LEU A 92 0.37 -12.92 -8.55
C LEU A 92 -0.68 -12.35 -9.50
N ARG A 93 -1.92 -12.12 -9.03
CA ARG A 93 -3.02 -11.59 -9.85
C ARG A 93 -3.92 -10.59 -9.13
N LYS A 94 -4.71 -9.85 -9.92
CA LYS A 94 -5.63 -8.80 -9.44
C LYS A 94 -6.95 -9.24 -8.77
N ILE A 95 -7.74 -10.16 -9.37
CA ILE A 95 -9.14 -10.59 -9.01
C ILE A 95 -10.21 -9.51 -9.34
N LYS A 96 -11.46 -9.74 -9.79
CA LYS A 96 -12.42 -10.89 -9.93
C LYS A 96 -13.10 -10.79 -11.30
N LEU A 97 -13.57 -11.93 -11.83
CA LEU A 97 -14.28 -12.17 -13.11
C LEU A 97 -13.37 -12.57 -14.27
N LEU A 98 -13.85 -13.56 -15.04
CA LEU A 98 -13.33 -13.99 -16.33
C LEU A 98 -14.11 -13.21 -17.41
N PRO A 99 -13.58 -12.12 -17.99
CA PRO A 99 -14.07 -11.65 -19.27
C PRO A 99 -13.50 -12.54 -20.38
N ASN A 100 -14.12 -12.51 -21.55
CA ASN A 100 -13.60 -13.15 -22.76
C ASN A 100 -12.16 -12.67 -23.03
N ALA A 101 -11.17 -13.50 -22.69
CA ALA A 101 -9.76 -13.19 -22.90
C ALA A 101 -9.24 -13.86 -24.17
N SER A 102 -8.36 -13.15 -24.88
CA SER A 102 -7.77 -13.60 -26.15
C SER A 102 -6.52 -14.48 -25.99
N SER A 103 -5.94 -14.57 -24.79
CA SER A 103 -4.70 -15.30 -24.50
C SER A 103 -4.71 -15.89 -23.09
N PHE A 104 -4.16 -17.08 -22.94
CA PHE A 104 -4.14 -17.81 -21.68
C PHE A 104 -2.73 -18.28 -21.27
N ILE A 105 -2.47 -18.34 -19.95
CA ILE A 105 -1.32 -18.98 -19.32
C ILE A 105 -1.67 -20.44 -19.02
N ASP A 106 -0.81 -21.37 -19.41
CA ASP A 106 -0.87 -22.76 -18.96
C ASP A 106 -0.52 -22.82 -17.46
N ILE A 107 -1.46 -23.29 -16.65
CA ILE A 107 -1.23 -23.45 -15.22
C ILE A 107 -0.68 -24.86 -14.98
N PRO A 108 0.45 -25.00 -14.28
CA PRO A 108 0.95 -26.33 -13.97
C PRO A 108 -0.01 -27.13 -13.09
N ALA A 109 0.02 -28.45 -13.26
CA ALA A 109 -0.73 -29.38 -12.42
C ALA A 109 -0.33 -29.20 -10.94
N ASN A 110 -1.27 -29.46 -10.02
CA ASN A 110 -1.08 -29.31 -8.57
C ASN A 110 -0.82 -27.87 -8.07
N SER A 111 -1.23 -26.86 -8.83
CA SER A 111 -1.20 -25.47 -8.36
C SER A 111 -2.24 -25.23 -7.26
N ILE A 112 -1.84 -24.53 -6.21
CA ILE A 112 -2.69 -24.06 -5.12
C ILE A 112 -3.16 -22.64 -5.44
N TYR A 113 -4.47 -22.43 -5.39
CA TYR A 113 -5.10 -21.15 -5.68
C TYR A 113 -5.57 -20.53 -4.38
N THR A 114 -5.06 -19.35 -4.05
CA THR A 114 -5.43 -18.67 -2.82
C THR A 114 -5.94 -17.27 -3.15
N MET A 115 -7.24 -17.07 -2.93
CA MET A 115 -7.85 -15.75 -2.99
C MET A 115 -7.57 -15.02 -1.69
N LEU A 116 -7.02 -13.82 -1.80
CA LEU A 116 -6.84 -12.91 -0.70
C LEU A 116 -8.17 -12.20 -0.45
N GLN A 117 -8.74 -12.40 0.74
CA GLN A 117 -9.78 -11.53 1.24
C GLN A 117 -9.11 -10.24 1.72
N ALA A 118 -9.56 -9.08 1.23
CA ALA A 118 -9.09 -7.83 1.81
C ALA A 118 -9.55 -7.77 3.28
N PRO A 119 -8.74 -7.15 4.16
CA PRO A 119 -9.05 -7.06 5.56
C PRO A 119 -10.34 -6.27 5.74
N GLU A 120 -11.11 -6.63 6.76
CA GLU A 120 -12.18 -5.77 7.23
C GLU A 120 -11.58 -4.49 7.82
N CYS A 121 -12.32 -3.38 7.75
CA CYS A 121 -11.83 -2.14 8.34
C CYS A 121 -11.73 -2.30 9.87
N PRO A 122 -10.55 -2.11 10.49
CA PRO A 122 -10.35 -2.42 11.91
C PRO A 122 -10.92 -1.31 12.81
N THR A 123 -12.25 -1.23 12.90
CA THR A 123 -12.93 -0.16 13.64
C THR A 123 -12.67 -0.19 15.14
N SER A 124 -12.34 -1.37 15.70
CA SER A 124 -11.91 -1.51 17.10
C SER A 124 -10.61 -0.77 17.40
N ASP A 125 -9.77 -0.56 16.38
CA ASP A 125 -8.44 0.03 16.50
C ASP A 125 -8.45 1.52 16.09
N GLY A 126 -9.65 2.10 16.00
CA GLY A 126 -9.84 3.53 15.74
C GLY A 126 -9.91 3.91 14.26
N TYR A 127 -9.96 2.94 13.34
CA TYR A 127 -10.27 3.21 11.94
C TYR A 127 -11.76 3.50 11.75
N THR A 128 -12.07 4.36 10.79
CA THR A 128 -13.43 4.69 10.38
C THR A 128 -13.69 4.13 8.99
N TYR A 129 -14.74 3.34 8.86
CA TYR A 129 -15.21 2.86 7.57
C TYR A 129 -16.30 3.76 6.99
N ARG A 130 -16.15 4.10 5.70
CA ARG A 130 -17.13 4.82 4.87
C ARG A 130 -17.44 3.98 3.63
N PRO A 131 -18.50 3.16 3.68
CA PRO A 131 -18.84 2.24 2.60
C PRO A 131 -19.09 2.95 1.25
N GLU A 132 -19.71 4.13 1.27
CA GLU A 132 -20.07 4.89 0.07
C GLU A 132 -18.83 5.30 -0.73
N LEU A 133 -17.73 5.55 -0.02
CA LEU A 133 -16.44 5.96 -0.59
C LEU A 133 -15.45 4.80 -0.69
N ARG A 134 -15.82 3.61 -0.20
CA ARG A 134 -14.91 2.46 0.04
C ARG A 134 -13.63 2.88 0.80
N LEU A 135 -13.80 3.77 1.77
CA LEU A 135 -12.68 4.34 2.50
C LEU A 135 -12.63 3.77 3.92
N CYS A 136 -11.53 3.12 4.26
CA CYS A 136 -11.19 2.75 5.64
C CYS A 136 -9.98 3.57 6.07
N TYR A 137 -10.14 4.51 6.99
CA TYR A 137 -9.09 5.48 7.30
C TYR A 137 -8.99 5.80 8.78
N GLN A 138 -7.84 6.34 9.19
CA GLN A 138 -7.61 6.90 10.51
C GLN A 138 -6.79 8.19 10.39
N ILE A 139 -7.08 9.17 11.23
CA ILE A 139 -6.30 10.41 11.34
C ILE A 139 -5.44 10.31 12.59
N GLY A 140 -4.14 10.54 12.44
CA GLY A 140 -3.19 10.56 13.55
C GLY A 140 -3.41 11.73 14.51
N SER A 141 -2.61 11.79 15.56
CA SER A 141 -2.67 12.87 16.57
C SER A 141 -1.34 13.60 16.78
N THR A 142 -0.26 13.11 16.19
CA THR A 142 1.10 13.64 16.37
C THR A 142 1.69 14.07 15.05
N LYS A 143 2.37 15.22 15.06
CA LYS A 143 3.12 15.67 13.90
C LYS A 143 4.37 14.81 13.69
N SER A 144 4.71 14.59 12.44
CA SER A 144 5.92 13.90 12.02
C SER A 144 6.34 14.37 10.63
N SER A 145 7.49 13.91 10.16
CA SER A 145 7.84 14.03 8.73
C SER A 145 6.93 13.13 7.88
N TRP A 146 6.84 13.40 6.58
CA TRP A 146 6.05 12.57 5.67
C TRP A 146 6.55 11.11 5.65
N ASN A 147 7.88 10.92 5.69
CA ASN A 147 8.47 9.58 5.74
C ASN A 147 8.12 8.82 7.03
N GLU A 148 8.14 9.49 8.18
CA GLU A 148 7.70 8.88 9.45
C GLU A 148 6.20 8.63 9.47
N ALA A 149 5.39 9.52 8.91
CA ALA A 149 3.96 9.35 8.72
C ALA A 149 3.65 8.11 7.87
N ALA A 150 4.36 7.92 6.76
CA ALA A 150 4.30 6.73 5.93
C ALA A 150 4.67 5.47 6.72
N ASP A 151 5.81 5.49 7.42
CA ASP A 151 6.23 4.39 8.29
C ASP A 151 5.19 4.05 9.37
N ASN A 152 4.54 5.06 9.94
CA ASN A 152 3.50 4.88 10.95
C ASN A 152 2.26 4.21 10.38
N CYS A 153 1.76 4.65 9.22
CA CYS A 153 0.63 3.99 8.57
C CYS A 153 0.97 2.55 8.18
N ASN A 154 2.22 2.29 7.78
CA ASN A 154 2.69 0.94 7.47
C ASN A 154 2.74 0.01 8.69
N LYS A 155 2.87 0.53 9.93
CA LYS A 155 2.85 -0.29 11.17
C LYS A 155 1.50 -0.97 11.36
N ASP A 156 0.42 -0.27 11.05
CA ASP A 156 -0.95 -0.79 11.09
C ASP A 156 -1.32 -1.51 9.78
N ARG A 157 -0.32 -1.83 8.95
CA ARG A 157 -0.45 -2.47 7.64
C ARG A 157 -1.31 -1.68 6.65
N GLY A 158 -1.45 -0.39 6.90
CA GLY A 158 -2.03 0.57 5.98
C GLY A 158 -0.97 1.24 5.14
N GLN A 159 -1.37 2.35 4.54
CA GLN A 159 -0.51 3.29 3.83
C GLN A 159 -1.02 4.70 4.10
N LEU A 160 -0.28 5.74 3.70
CA LEU A 160 -0.88 7.07 3.70
C LEU A 160 -2.01 7.11 2.66
N ILE A 161 -3.11 7.76 3.02
CA ILE A 161 -4.36 7.76 2.25
C ILE A 161 -4.17 8.18 0.80
N HIS A 162 -4.85 7.51 -0.13
CA HIS A 162 -4.91 7.90 -1.53
C HIS A 162 -6.17 8.72 -1.80
N ILE A 163 -5.98 9.97 -2.24
CA ILE A 163 -7.08 10.87 -2.58
C ILE A 163 -7.36 10.72 -4.08
N ILE A 164 -8.09 9.66 -4.43
CA ILE A 164 -8.23 9.20 -5.82
C ILE A 164 -9.27 9.97 -6.65
N ASN A 165 -10.14 10.76 -6.01
CA ASN A 165 -11.18 11.52 -6.70
C ASN A 165 -11.68 12.71 -5.86
N LEU A 166 -12.53 13.54 -6.48
CA LEU A 166 -13.10 14.74 -5.86
C LEU A 166 -14.03 14.42 -4.68
N GLU A 167 -14.70 13.26 -4.69
CA GLU A 167 -15.63 12.87 -3.64
C GLU A 167 -14.89 12.60 -2.31
N VAL A 168 -13.80 11.81 -2.38
CA VAL A 168 -12.89 11.58 -1.25
C VAL A 168 -12.28 12.90 -0.78
N MET A 169 -11.84 13.76 -1.71
CA MET A 169 -11.28 15.07 -1.37
C MET A 169 -12.28 15.95 -0.58
N ASN A 170 -13.53 16.06 -1.03
CA ASN A 170 -14.55 16.86 -0.37
C ASN A 170 -14.95 16.27 0.99
N TYR A 171 -15.00 14.94 1.10
CA TYR A 171 -15.23 14.26 2.35
C TYR A 171 -14.12 14.57 3.37
N LEU A 172 -12.85 14.46 2.96
CA LEU A 172 -11.70 14.81 3.81
C LEU A 172 -11.76 16.28 4.26
N LYS A 173 -12.00 17.23 3.35
CA LYS A 173 -12.19 18.65 3.70
C LYS A 173 -13.23 18.86 4.80
N THR A 174 -14.36 18.17 4.68
CA THR A 174 -15.47 18.29 5.64
C THR A 174 -15.05 17.79 7.02
N ILE A 175 -14.46 16.59 7.10
CA ILE A 175 -14.09 16.03 8.40
C ILE A 175 -12.92 16.78 9.04
N LEU A 176 -11.93 17.22 8.26
CA LEU A 176 -10.75 17.93 8.77
C LEU A 176 -11.12 19.32 9.27
N SER A 177 -11.93 20.09 8.53
CA SER A 177 -12.39 21.43 8.95
C SER A 177 -13.25 21.41 10.21
N SER A 178 -14.00 20.33 10.44
CA SER A 178 -14.82 20.15 11.64
C SER A 178 -14.06 19.59 12.85
N SER A 179 -12.80 19.19 12.66
CA SER A 179 -12.01 18.54 13.71
C SER A 179 -11.35 19.54 14.66
N THR A 180 -10.89 19.04 15.81
CA THR A 180 -10.02 19.82 16.71
C THR A 180 -8.62 20.08 16.11
N LEU A 181 -8.28 19.36 15.03
CA LEU A 181 -7.02 19.47 14.29
C LEU A 181 -7.15 20.33 13.04
N ARG A 182 -8.24 21.09 12.88
CA ARG A 182 -8.55 21.83 11.63
C ARG A 182 -7.45 22.79 11.16
N ASP A 183 -6.60 23.26 12.07
CA ASP A 183 -5.52 24.22 11.79
C ASP A 183 -4.18 23.50 11.49
N GLU A 184 -4.19 22.17 11.37
CA GLU A 184 -3.01 21.34 11.14
C GLU A 184 -2.83 20.93 9.67
N TRP A 185 -1.58 20.68 9.29
CA TRP A 185 -1.21 20.11 8.00
C TRP A 185 -1.36 18.59 8.03
N PHE A 186 -1.80 17.99 6.92
CA PHE A 186 -2.07 16.55 6.87
C PHE A 186 -1.34 15.84 5.73
N HIS A 187 -0.50 14.87 6.07
CA HIS A 187 0.23 14.05 5.12
C HIS A 187 -0.69 13.01 4.46
N PHE A 188 -0.57 12.86 3.14
CA PHE A 188 -1.27 11.84 2.36
C PHE A 188 -0.34 11.15 1.36
N GLY A 189 -0.77 10.05 0.74
CA GLY A 189 0.11 9.07 0.10
C GLY A 189 0.69 9.43 -1.28
N LEU A 190 0.84 10.72 -1.57
CA LEU A 190 1.37 11.21 -2.83
C LEU A 190 2.85 11.57 -2.72
N CYS A 191 3.68 11.02 -3.61
CA CYS A 191 5.08 11.39 -3.73
C CYS A 191 5.58 11.42 -5.19
N LYS A 192 6.71 12.09 -5.42
CA LYS A 192 7.35 12.22 -6.73
C LYS A 192 8.30 11.05 -6.98
N ASP A 193 8.07 10.35 -8.09
CA ASP A 193 8.97 9.33 -8.65
C ASP A 193 9.94 10.03 -9.61
N ASP A 194 11.23 10.10 -9.26
CA ASP A 194 12.21 10.84 -10.08
C ASP A 194 12.46 10.12 -11.41
N SER A 195 12.31 8.79 -11.45
CA SER A 195 12.49 8.00 -12.67
C SER A 195 11.43 8.29 -13.73
N LYS A 196 10.20 8.60 -13.29
CA LYS A 196 9.08 8.98 -14.15
C LYS A 196 8.90 10.48 -14.28
N ASN A 197 9.64 11.25 -13.47
CA ASN A 197 9.43 12.68 -13.26
C ASN A 197 7.95 13.03 -13.05
N ALA A 198 7.25 12.25 -12.23
CA ALA A 198 5.81 12.36 -12.02
C ALA A 198 5.43 12.08 -10.57
N TYR A 199 4.34 12.70 -10.11
CA TYR A 199 3.72 12.30 -8.84
C TYR A 199 2.93 11.01 -9.03
N VAL A 200 3.08 10.11 -8.05
CA VAL A 200 2.46 8.79 -8.03
C VAL A 200 2.02 8.49 -6.60
N TRP A 201 1.06 7.59 -6.48
CA TRP A 201 0.66 7.04 -5.20
C TRP A 201 1.75 6.09 -4.68
N GLN A 202 1.86 5.95 -3.35
CA GLN A 202 2.80 5.02 -2.69
C GLN A 202 2.78 3.58 -3.23
N ASN A 203 1.69 3.20 -3.89
CA ASN A 203 1.47 1.87 -4.43
C ASN A 203 1.91 1.67 -5.90
N GLY A 204 2.45 2.69 -6.58
CA GLY A 204 2.84 2.58 -7.99
C GLY A 204 1.96 3.34 -8.95
N GLU A 205 0.73 3.61 -8.53
CA GLU A 205 -0.30 4.09 -9.44
C GLU A 205 -0.07 5.53 -9.86
N ALA A 206 -0.28 5.76 -11.15
CA ALA A 206 -0.22 7.09 -11.72
C ALA A 206 -1.33 7.97 -11.13
N LEU A 207 -1.03 9.25 -10.99
CA LEU A 207 -1.99 10.25 -10.54
C LEU A 207 -3.09 10.44 -11.60
N THR A 208 -4.35 10.18 -11.23
CA THR A 208 -5.53 10.36 -12.10
C THR A 208 -6.40 11.57 -11.72
N PHE A 209 -6.21 12.08 -10.50
CA PHE A 209 -6.92 13.22 -9.95
C PHE A 209 -5.92 14.11 -9.20
N SER A 210 -6.08 15.42 -9.26
CA SER A 210 -5.25 16.35 -8.50
C SER A 210 -6.04 17.52 -7.96
N SER A 211 -5.70 17.96 -6.75
CA SER A 211 -6.25 19.17 -6.12
C SER A 211 -5.14 20.10 -5.63
N TRP A 212 -4.05 20.22 -6.40
CA TRP A 212 -2.96 21.18 -6.17
C TRP A 212 -3.49 22.59 -5.96
N GLN A 213 -2.85 23.30 -5.04
CA GLN A 213 -3.08 24.73 -4.88
C GLN A 213 -2.70 25.50 -6.14
N PRO A 214 -3.27 26.71 -6.35
CA PRO A 214 -2.84 27.58 -7.43
C PRO A 214 -1.32 27.81 -7.39
N GLY A 215 -0.62 27.44 -8.46
CA GLY A 215 0.84 27.57 -8.57
C GLY A 215 1.63 26.33 -8.13
N GLY A 216 0.98 25.33 -7.53
CA GLY A 216 1.59 24.06 -7.14
C GLY A 216 1.44 22.94 -8.19
N PRO A 217 2.25 21.88 -8.11
CA PRO A 217 3.43 21.77 -7.24
C PRO A 217 4.53 22.70 -7.75
N ASP A 218 5.16 23.47 -6.86
CA ASP A 218 6.16 24.47 -7.23
C ASP A 218 7.60 23.91 -7.18
N ASN A 219 7.76 22.73 -6.58
CA ASN A 219 9.00 21.99 -6.42
C ASN A 219 10.11 22.90 -5.85
N TYR A 220 9.82 23.62 -4.77
CA TYR A 220 10.76 24.55 -4.14
C TYR A 220 12.12 23.89 -3.89
N GLN A 221 13.19 24.59 -4.27
CA GLN A 221 14.58 24.11 -4.24
C GLN A 221 14.84 22.80 -4.99
N ASN A 222 13.97 22.42 -5.93
CA ASN A 222 14.00 21.16 -6.67
C ASN A 222 13.99 19.91 -5.76
N SER A 223 13.41 20.01 -4.57
CA SER A 223 13.51 18.96 -3.55
C SER A 223 12.21 18.68 -2.79
N GLN A 224 11.11 19.36 -3.11
CA GLN A 224 9.79 19.01 -2.58
C GLN A 224 9.20 17.87 -3.41
N LYS A 225 9.03 16.72 -2.77
CA LYS A 225 8.69 15.45 -3.43
C LYS A 225 7.53 14.73 -2.76
N CYS A 226 7.06 15.21 -1.62
CA CYS A 226 5.92 14.65 -0.91
C CYS A 226 4.80 15.67 -0.88
N ALA A 227 3.61 15.30 -0.45
CA ALA A 227 2.49 16.22 -0.41
C ALA A 227 1.69 16.16 0.89
N ASP A 228 1.15 17.30 1.27
CA ASP A 228 0.23 17.47 2.38
C ASP A 228 -0.99 18.32 1.99
N LEU A 229 -1.99 18.33 2.89
CA LEU A 229 -3.17 19.18 2.81
C LEU A 229 -2.95 20.43 3.65
N ASP A 230 -3.10 21.60 3.04
CA ASP A 230 -2.90 22.89 3.71
C ASP A 230 -4.20 23.44 4.31
N PRO A 231 -4.31 23.55 5.65
CA PRO A 231 -5.51 24.08 6.29
C PRO A 231 -5.80 25.54 5.89
N ASN A 232 -4.78 26.31 5.49
CA ASN A 232 -4.92 27.73 5.14
C ASN A 232 -5.44 27.96 3.72
N ASN A 233 -5.39 26.93 2.86
CA ASN A 233 -5.85 27.02 1.47
C ASN A 233 -6.96 26.00 1.18
N ASN A 234 -7.93 25.90 2.09
CA ASN A 234 -9.08 24.99 1.97
C ASN A 234 -8.64 23.53 1.71
N TYR A 235 -7.59 23.09 2.42
CA TYR A 235 -6.94 21.78 2.29
C TYR A 235 -6.47 21.48 0.86
N GLY A 236 -6.16 22.48 0.04
CA GLY A 236 -5.52 22.27 -1.26
C GLY A 236 -4.16 21.60 -1.10
N TRP A 237 -3.76 20.78 -2.08
CA TRP A 237 -2.51 20.02 -2.00
C TRP A 237 -1.31 20.93 -2.17
N ASN A 238 -0.34 20.75 -1.30
CA ASN A 238 0.93 21.47 -1.29
C ASN A 238 2.07 20.45 -1.33
N ASP A 239 3.13 20.74 -2.09
CA ASP A 239 4.32 19.90 -2.12
C ASP A 239 5.31 20.30 -1.03
N ILE A 240 5.93 19.30 -0.41
CA ILE A 240 6.77 19.45 0.77
C ILE A 240 8.04 18.60 0.71
N PHE A 241 9.00 18.96 1.56
CA PHE A 241 10.18 18.14 1.81
C PHE A 241 9.77 16.92 2.64
N CYS A 242 10.04 15.72 2.12
CA CYS A 242 9.60 14.47 2.75
C CYS A 242 10.15 14.25 4.17
N ASP A 243 11.34 14.77 4.45
CA ASP A 243 12.05 14.62 5.74
C ASP A 243 11.86 15.82 6.68
N GLN A 244 10.99 16.78 6.34
CA GLN A 244 10.73 17.93 7.21
C GLN A 244 10.03 17.47 8.50
N GLN A 245 10.78 17.51 9.60
CA GLN A 245 10.33 17.08 10.91
C GLN A 245 9.17 17.92 11.45
N ASN A 246 8.25 17.28 12.17
CA ASN A 246 7.08 17.91 12.79
C ASN A 246 6.23 18.76 11.81
N SER A 247 6.17 18.39 10.53
CA SER A 247 5.51 19.18 9.48
C SER A 247 4.00 18.95 9.43
N GLY A 248 3.52 17.75 9.73
CA GLY A 248 2.10 17.42 9.57
C GLY A 248 1.69 16.10 10.22
N ILE A 249 0.38 15.87 10.25
CA ILE A 249 -0.28 14.70 10.86
C ILE A 249 -0.61 13.69 9.76
N GLN A 250 -0.38 12.40 10.00
CA GLN A 250 -0.71 11.35 9.05
C GLN A 250 -2.23 11.14 8.90
N ILE A 251 -2.67 10.88 7.66
CA ILE A 251 -3.95 10.22 7.40
C ILE A 251 -3.64 8.85 6.79
N CYS A 252 -3.94 7.79 7.53
CA CYS A 252 -3.70 6.43 7.12
C CYS A 252 -4.96 5.82 6.49
N GLU A 253 -4.78 4.90 5.54
CA GLU A 253 -5.84 4.06 5.01
C GLU A 253 -5.48 2.57 5.08
N ILE A 254 -6.50 1.74 5.26
CA ILE A 254 -6.44 0.30 4.98
C ILE A 254 -7.14 0.06 3.64
N VAL A 255 -6.46 -0.63 2.72
CA VAL A 255 -7.07 -1.03 1.45
C VAL A 255 -8.04 -2.17 1.72
N VAL A 256 -9.34 -1.87 1.63
CA VAL A 256 -10.47 -2.80 1.81
C VAL A 256 -11.12 -3.16 0.45
N GLN A 257 -11.81 -4.29 0.35
CA GLN A 257 -12.50 -4.75 -0.88
C GLN A 257 -13.88 -4.09 -1.07
#